data_AF-A0A958E7M2-F1
#
_entry.id   AF-A0A958E7M2-F1
#
_cell.length_a   1.000
_cell.length_b   1.000
_cell.length_c   1.000
_cell.angle_alpha   90.00
_cell.angle_beta   90.00
_cell.angle_gamma   90.00
#
_symmetry.space_group_name_H-M   'P 1'
#
loop_
_entity.id
_entity.type
_entity.pdbx_description
1 polymer ?
#
loop_
_entity_poly.entity_id
_entity_poly.type
_entity_poly.pdbx_seq_one_letter_code
_entity_poly.pdbx_strand_id
1 'polypeptide(L)'
;MLVGFELLEFMPVDKVRPATDWLFNMASYDARSIILKRMNQIRSGHLGDHKSLGYDLFEFRIFYQTGYRIYYIQNHPAQKILLCAGSKNTQKRDIDRARALQQIVKQTFDPQYSSYKKRIQSYISTLQGALSYIQSHRRVLENESLTYEMVPVMLKDLVSVYGYVQIASRVCMQPRELFQYIMDPTFHPLRVLDQIEQSFSFEFEQLAQVVNQ
;
A
#
# COMPACT_ATOMS: atom_id res chain seq x y z
N MET A 1 7.19 14.78 -15.59
CA MET A 1 8.04 15.00 -14.40
C MET A 1 8.13 13.66 -13.69
N LEU A 2 9.32 13.10 -13.44
CA LEU A 2 9.45 11.79 -12.79
C LEU A 2 8.93 11.90 -11.34
N VAL A 3 7.83 11.23 -11.04
CA VAL A 3 7.31 11.11 -9.67
C VAL A 3 8.20 10.11 -8.93
N GLY A 4 8.90 10.58 -7.89
CA GLY A 4 9.80 9.77 -7.07
C GLY A 4 9.09 9.00 -5.96
N PHE A 5 9.79 8.03 -5.34
CA PHE A 5 9.31 7.37 -4.12
C PHE A 5 9.96 7.99 -2.88
N GLU A 6 9.17 8.24 -1.85
CA GLU A 6 9.65 8.58 -0.52
C GLU A 6 10.13 7.29 0.19
N LEU A 7 11.42 7.22 0.49
CA LEU A 7 11.99 6.14 1.32
C LEU A 7 12.16 6.63 2.76
N LEU A 8 11.26 6.20 3.63
CA LEU A 8 11.31 6.48 5.06
C LEU A 8 11.97 5.33 5.81
N GLU A 9 12.73 5.63 6.86
CA GLU A 9 13.28 4.61 7.75
C GLU A 9 12.35 4.43 8.94
N PHE A 10 12.04 3.18 9.27
CA PHE A 10 11.41 2.91 10.56
C PHE A 10 12.42 3.16 11.69
N MET A 11 12.03 4.01 12.63
CA MET A 11 12.77 4.29 13.85
C MET A 11 11.91 3.85 15.05
N PRO A 12 12.28 2.79 15.78
CA PRO A 12 11.68 2.51 17.08
C PRO A 12 12.08 3.61 18.07
N VAL A 13 11.39 3.65 19.20
CA VAL A 13 11.53 4.67 20.27
C VAL A 13 12.98 4.78 20.79
N ASP A 14 13.83 3.79 20.53
CA ASP A 14 15.25 3.70 20.88
C ASP A 14 16.23 4.29 19.85
N LYS A 15 15.75 4.96 18.79
CA LYS A 15 16.55 5.59 17.71
C LYS A 15 17.38 4.62 16.85
N VAL A 16 17.17 3.30 16.94
CA VAL A 16 17.80 2.33 16.05
C VAL A 16 17.19 2.46 14.65
N ARG A 17 17.99 2.34 13.59
CA ARG A 17 17.51 2.36 12.20
C ARG A 17 17.84 1.02 11.57
N PRO A 18 17.04 -0.03 11.74
CA PRO A 18 17.51 -1.40 11.54
C PRO A 18 18.01 -1.71 10.12
N ALA A 19 17.42 -1.09 9.09
CA ALA A 19 17.88 -1.23 7.71
C ALA A 19 19.20 -0.48 7.47
N THR A 20 19.32 0.72 8.02
CA THR A 20 20.44 1.63 7.79
C THR A 20 21.65 1.26 8.64
N ASP A 21 21.44 0.87 9.89
CA ASP A 21 22.47 0.30 10.75
C ASP A 21 23.02 -0.99 10.14
N TRP A 22 22.17 -1.84 9.58
CA TRP A 22 22.62 -3.01 8.85
C TRP A 22 23.51 -2.62 7.65
N LEU A 23 23.07 -1.64 6.86
CA LEU A 23 23.80 -1.15 5.69
C LEU A 23 25.17 -0.54 6.06
N PHE A 24 25.24 0.22 7.15
CA PHE A 24 26.49 0.82 7.64
C PHE A 24 27.47 -0.22 8.19
N ASN A 25 26.96 -1.29 8.79
CA ASN A 25 27.76 -2.39 9.34
C ASN A 25 28.16 -3.46 8.31
N MET A 26 27.83 -3.28 7.02
CA MET A 26 28.28 -4.20 5.98
C MET A 26 29.80 -4.13 5.78
N ALA A 27 30.45 -5.30 5.79
CA ALA A 27 31.88 -5.42 5.53
C ALA A 27 32.27 -5.08 4.08
N SER A 28 31.40 -5.39 3.11
CA SER A 28 31.67 -5.15 1.69
C SER A 28 31.29 -3.72 1.29
N TYR A 29 32.30 -2.92 0.97
CA TYR A 29 32.14 -1.56 0.44
C TYR A 29 31.36 -1.55 -0.89
N ASP A 30 31.70 -2.46 -1.79
CA ASP A 30 31.08 -2.53 -3.13
C ASP A 30 29.60 -2.87 -3.04
N ALA A 31 29.24 -3.86 -2.21
CA ALA A 31 27.85 -4.22 -1.99
C ALA A 31 27.05 -3.05 -1.41
N ARG A 32 27.62 -2.33 -0.43
CA ARG A 32 27.00 -1.14 0.16
C ARG A 32 26.78 -0.04 -0.88
N SER A 33 27.76 0.24 -1.74
CA SER A 33 27.64 1.23 -2.81
C SER A 33 26.53 0.88 -3.81
N ILE A 34 26.44 -0.40 -4.20
CA ILE A 34 25.39 -0.89 -5.11
C ILE A 34 24.01 -0.75 -4.48
N ILE A 35 23.87 -1.09 -3.19
CA ILE A 35 22.61 -0.96 -2.46
C ILE A 35 22.20 0.52 -2.35
N LEU A 36 23.12 1.42 -2.01
CA LEU A 36 22.85 2.86 -1.94
C LEU A 36 22.43 3.43 -3.30
N LYS A 37 23.14 3.05 -4.37
CA LYS A 37 22.76 3.42 -5.75
C LYS A 37 21.35 2.94 -6.08
N ARG A 38 21.01 1.72 -5.68
CA ARG A 38 19.67 1.16 -5.87
C ARG A 38 18.60 1.92 -5.10
N MET A 39 18.87 2.30 -3.86
CA MET A 39 17.95 3.13 -3.05
C MET A 39 17.72 4.50 -3.70
N ASN A 40 18.76 5.11 -4.26
CA ASN A 40 18.63 6.38 -5.00
C ASN A 40 17.78 6.23 -6.27
N GLN A 41 17.95 5.13 -7.02
CA GLN A 41 17.09 4.85 -8.18
C GLN A 41 15.62 4.71 -7.79
N ILE A 42 15.35 4.01 -6.68
CA ILE A 42 13.99 3.91 -6.13
C ILE A 42 13.47 5.30 -5.76
N ARG A 43 14.26 6.13 -5.07
CA ARG A 43 13.86 7.52 -4.76
C ARG A 43 13.51 8.33 -6.01
N SER A 44 14.19 8.09 -7.13
CA SER A 44 13.90 8.72 -8.42
C SER A 44 12.77 8.05 -9.22
N GLY A 45 11.96 7.18 -8.61
CA GLY A 45 10.78 6.57 -9.24
C GLY A 45 11.05 5.20 -9.88
N HIS A 46 12.26 4.65 -9.79
CA HIS A 46 12.61 3.38 -10.42
C HIS A 46 12.58 2.23 -9.40
N LEU A 47 11.38 1.71 -9.13
CA LEU A 47 11.14 0.56 -8.23
C LEU A 47 12.03 -0.64 -8.56
N GLY A 48 12.19 -0.94 -9.86
CA GLY A 48 12.83 -2.15 -10.41
C GLY A 48 12.35 -3.44 -9.71
N ASP A 49 13.25 -4.41 -9.52
CA ASP A 49 12.89 -5.69 -8.93
C ASP A 49 12.52 -5.58 -7.43
N HIS A 50 11.24 -5.87 -7.16
CA HIS A 50 10.68 -6.06 -5.83
C HIS A 50 9.66 -7.20 -5.85
N LYS A 51 9.28 -7.70 -4.67
CA LYS A 51 8.29 -8.79 -4.53
C LYS A 51 7.38 -8.54 -3.32
N SER A 52 6.08 -8.79 -3.49
CA SER A 52 5.14 -8.87 -2.38
C SER A 52 5.37 -10.15 -1.56
N LEU A 53 5.43 -10.00 -0.24
CA LEU A 53 5.51 -11.08 0.74
C LEU A 53 4.16 -11.28 1.48
N GLY A 54 3.11 -10.60 1.00
CA GLY A 54 1.76 -10.59 1.58
C GLY A 54 1.61 -9.63 2.74
N TYR A 55 0.35 -9.31 3.08
CA TYR A 55 -0.04 -8.47 4.21
C TYR A 55 0.66 -7.09 4.25
N ASP A 56 0.75 -6.40 3.12
CA ASP A 56 1.41 -5.10 2.97
C ASP A 56 2.93 -5.12 3.24
N LEU A 57 3.58 -6.29 3.24
CA LEU A 57 5.03 -6.45 3.36
C LEU A 57 5.64 -6.79 2.00
N PHE A 58 6.76 -6.15 1.69
CA PHE A 58 7.44 -6.28 0.40
C PHE A 58 8.96 -6.41 0.61
N GLU A 59 9.65 -6.93 -0.40
CA GLU A 59 11.12 -6.95 -0.47
C GLU A 59 11.63 -6.33 -1.76
N PHE A 60 12.63 -5.45 -1.67
CA PHE A 60 13.50 -5.13 -2.81
C PHE A 60 14.53 -6.23 -3.00
N ARG A 61 14.66 -6.76 -4.22
CA ARG A 61 15.62 -7.83 -4.52
C ARG A 61 16.80 -7.27 -5.30
N ILE A 62 17.98 -7.34 -4.69
CA ILE A 62 19.23 -6.85 -5.27
C ILE A 62 20.13 -8.04 -5.58
N PHE A 63 20.31 -8.34 -6.85
CA PHE A 63 21.10 -9.47 -7.33
C PHE A 63 22.57 -9.07 -7.48
N TYR A 64 23.26 -8.99 -6.35
CA TYR A 64 24.70 -8.78 -6.30
C TYR A 64 25.33 -9.79 -5.35
N GLN A 65 26.30 -10.57 -5.83
CA GLN A 65 26.98 -11.64 -5.07
C GLN A 65 25.97 -12.60 -4.39
N THR A 66 25.96 -12.64 -3.06
CA THR A 66 25.06 -13.48 -2.24
C THR A 66 23.58 -13.11 -2.39
N GLY A 67 23.30 -11.91 -2.92
CA GLY A 67 21.97 -11.34 -3.06
C GLY A 67 21.52 -10.66 -1.78
N TYR A 68 20.95 -9.46 -1.91
CA TYR A 68 20.51 -8.63 -0.79
C TYR A 68 19.01 -8.35 -0.86
N ARG A 69 18.40 -8.17 0.31
CA ARG A 69 16.98 -7.91 0.49
C ARG A 69 16.80 -6.71 1.41
N ILE A 70 15.97 -5.77 1.00
CA ILE A 70 15.50 -4.68 1.86
C ILE A 70 14.00 -4.85 2.00
N TYR A 71 13.54 -5.02 3.23
CA TYR A 71 12.14 -5.24 3.55
C TYR A 71 11.48 -3.91 3.86
N TYR A 72 10.32 -3.69 3.27
CA TYR A 72 9.57 -2.46 3.45
C TYR A 72 8.08 -2.75 3.52
N ILE A 73 7.36 -1.81 4.14
CA ILE A 73 5.91 -1.72 4.01
C ILE A 73 5.58 -0.46 3.21
N GLN A 74 4.39 -0.42 2.64
CA GLN A 74 3.89 0.79 1.98
C GLN A 74 2.57 1.19 2.60
N ASN A 75 2.46 2.46 3.02
CA ASN A 75 1.22 3.03 3.53
C ASN A 75 0.41 3.70 2.41
N HIS A 76 1.10 4.22 1.38
CA HIS A 76 0.54 4.76 0.14
C HIS A 76 1.53 4.48 -1.01
N PRO A 77 1.12 4.36 -2.29
CA PRO A 77 2.03 3.98 -3.39
C PRO A 77 3.32 4.79 -3.48
N ALA A 78 3.30 6.10 -3.22
CA ALA A 78 4.49 6.95 -3.24
C ALA A 78 5.46 6.74 -2.05
N GLN A 79 5.06 6.05 -0.97
CA GLN A 79 5.84 5.92 0.26
C GLN A 79 6.25 4.47 0.52
N LYS A 80 7.53 4.28 0.87
CA LYS A 80 8.10 2.99 1.28
C LYS A 80 8.79 3.16 2.63
N ILE A 81 8.29 2.49 3.65
CA ILE A 81 8.87 2.50 5.00
C ILE A 81 9.77 1.28 5.13
N LEU A 82 11.08 1.52 5.17
CA LEU A 82 12.12 0.51 5.32
C LEU A 82 12.11 -0.03 6.75
N LEU A 83 12.00 -1.36 6.88
CA LEU A 83 11.92 -2.03 8.18
C LEU A 83 13.27 -2.59 8.59
N CYS A 84 13.83 -3.45 7.76
CA CYS A 84 15.13 -4.08 7.96
C CYS A 84 15.73 -4.50 6.61
N ALA A 85 16.98 -4.95 6.65
CA ALA A 85 17.69 -5.44 5.47
C ALA A 85 18.55 -6.65 5.83
N GLY A 86 18.95 -7.40 4.81
CA GLY A 86 19.71 -8.63 5.00
C GLY A 86 20.22 -9.23 3.69
N SER A 87 20.86 -10.38 3.82
CA SER A 87 21.29 -11.19 2.67
C SER A 87 20.26 -12.26 2.34
N LYS A 88 20.38 -12.88 1.16
CA LYS A 88 19.55 -14.03 0.78
C LYS A 88 19.65 -15.18 1.80
N ASN A 89 20.83 -15.37 2.42
CA ASN A 89 21.07 -16.46 3.37
C ASN A 89 20.30 -16.29 4.69
N THR A 90 19.95 -15.05 5.05
CA THR A 90 19.22 -14.72 6.28
C THR A 90 17.73 -14.46 6.03
N GLN A 91 17.26 -14.66 4.79
CA GLN A 91 15.94 -14.22 4.32
C GLN A 91 14.79 -14.67 5.24
N LYS A 92 14.75 -15.94 5.66
CA LYS A 92 13.67 -16.44 6.54
C LYS A 92 13.59 -15.64 7.85
N ARG A 93 14.72 -15.48 8.53
CA ARG A 93 14.82 -14.72 9.78
C ARG A 93 14.49 -13.25 9.58
N ASP A 94 14.93 -12.67 8.47
CA ASP A 94 14.70 -11.26 8.19
C ASP A 94 13.22 -10.97 7.85
N ILE A 95 12.52 -11.90 7.19
CA ILE A 95 11.07 -11.81 6.96
C ILE A 95 10.31 -11.84 8.29
N ASP A 96 10.66 -12.76 9.20
CA ASP A 96 10.02 -12.85 10.51
C ASP A 96 10.26 -11.57 11.33
N ARG A 97 11.49 -11.04 11.27
CA ARG A 97 11.83 -9.74 11.88
C ARG A 97 11.04 -8.60 11.26
N ALA A 98 10.93 -8.54 9.94
CA ALA A 98 10.18 -7.51 9.22
C ALA A 98 8.68 -7.54 9.61
N ARG A 99 8.09 -8.73 9.76
CA ARG A 99 6.70 -8.85 10.25
C ARG A 99 6.53 -8.33 11.66
N ALA A 100 7.46 -8.63 12.57
CA ALA A 100 7.43 -8.08 13.93
C ALA A 100 7.54 -6.55 13.93
N LEU A 101 8.49 -5.99 13.16
CA LEU A 101 8.65 -4.55 13.01
C LEU A 101 7.42 -3.89 12.38
N GLN A 102 6.79 -4.54 11.39
CA GLN A 102 5.53 -4.08 10.81
C GLN A 102 4.42 -3.93 11.86
N GLN A 103 4.29 -4.88 12.79
CA GLN A 103 3.29 -4.77 13.86
C GLN A 103 3.58 -3.58 14.78
N ILE A 104 4.85 -3.35 15.11
CA ILE A 104 5.26 -2.19 15.89
C ILE A 104 4.96 -0.91 15.12
N VAL A 105 5.32 -0.82 13.83
CA VAL A 105 4.95 0.33 12.99
C VAL A 105 3.44 0.57 13.02
N LYS A 106 2.62 -0.47 12.83
CA LYS A 106 1.15 -0.32 12.89
C LYS A 106 0.64 0.21 14.24
N GLN A 107 1.37 0.00 15.32
CA GLN A 107 1.03 0.47 16.67
C GLN A 107 1.62 1.86 17.00
N THR A 108 2.86 2.11 16.59
CA THR A 108 3.65 3.32 16.92
C THR A 108 3.41 4.43 15.91
N PHE A 109 3.27 4.08 14.62
CA PHE A 109 3.16 5.05 13.56
C PHE A 109 1.79 5.73 13.52
N ASP A 110 0.78 5.41 14.36
CA ASP A 110 -0.31 6.39 14.46
C ASP A 110 -1.41 6.38 15.56
N PRO A 111 -1.42 7.42 16.42
CA PRO A 111 -2.63 8.02 17.01
C PRO A 111 -3.46 8.85 16.00
N GLN A 112 -2.82 9.48 15.01
CA GLN A 112 -3.40 10.34 13.97
C GLN A 112 -3.90 9.56 12.73
N TYR A 113 -3.48 8.32 12.46
CA TYR A 113 -3.97 7.35 11.44
C TYR A 113 -5.11 6.59 12.06
N SER A 114 -5.06 6.26 13.35
CA SER A 114 -6.27 5.84 14.04
C SER A 114 -7.33 6.93 13.86
N SER A 115 -6.95 8.21 13.99
CA SER A 115 -7.82 9.36 13.67
C SER A 115 -8.14 9.50 12.18
N TYR A 116 -7.20 9.40 11.24
CA TYR A 116 -7.40 9.57 9.80
C TYR A 116 -8.21 8.40 9.23
N LYS A 117 -7.88 7.17 9.59
CA LYS A 117 -8.67 5.98 9.28
C LYS A 117 -10.06 6.08 9.88
N LYS A 118 -10.21 6.51 11.15
CA LYS A 118 -11.55 6.77 11.72
C LYS A 118 -12.29 7.89 10.97
N ARG A 119 -11.60 8.95 10.52
CA ARG A 119 -12.18 10.06 9.76
C ARG A 119 -12.61 9.62 8.37
N ILE A 120 -11.77 8.88 7.65
CA ILE A 120 -12.09 8.30 6.35
C ILE A 120 -13.23 7.30 6.50
N GLN A 121 -13.17 6.38 7.48
CA GLN A 121 -14.26 5.45 7.76
C GLN A 121 -15.56 6.18 8.10
N SER A 122 -15.51 7.23 8.92
CA SER A 122 -16.67 8.07 9.26
C SER A 122 -17.18 8.91 8.07
N TYR A 123 -16.30 9.28 7.14
CA TYR A 123 -16.67 10.00 5.93
C TYR A 123 -17.35 9.06 4.93
N ILE A 124 -16.70 7.93 4.63
CA ILE A 124 -17.20 6.92 3.69
C ILE A 124 -18.34 6.09 4.27
N SER A 125 -18.64 6.17 5.57
CA SER A 125 -19.86 5.57 6.14
C SER A 125 -21.13 6.28 5.70
N THR A 126 -21.02 7.48 5.13
CA THR A 126 -22.12 8.12 4.41
C THR A 126 -22.06 7.74 2.94
N LEU A 127 -23.23 7.57 2.31
CA LEU A 127 -23.28 7.21 0.90
C LEU A 127 -22.68 8.30 0.00
N GLN A 128 -22.94 9.57 0.31
CA GLN A 128 -22.33 10.72 -0.38
C GLN A 128 -20.81 10.76 -0.21
N GLY A 129 -20.31 10.49 0.99
CA GLY A 129 -18.87 10.46 1.27
C GLY A 129 -18.18 9.31 0.55
N ALA A 130 -18.78 8.12 0.50
CA ALA A 130 -18.25 7.00 -0.28
C ALA A 130 -18.20 7.32 -1.78
N LEU A 131 -19.26 7.90 -2.34
CA LEU A 131 -19.28 8.29 -3.75
C LEU A 131 -18.23 9.35 -4.06
N SER A 132 -18.11 10.37 -3.21
CA SER A 132 -17.10 11.43 -3.35
C SER A 132 -15.67 10.86 -3.25
N TYR A 133 -15.46 9.89 -2.36
CA TYR A 133 -14.18 9.18 -2.20
C TYR A 133 -13.82 8.36 -3.45
N ILE A 134 -14.78 7.63 -4.02
CA ILE A 134 -14.59 6.87 -5.26
C ILE A 134 -14.25 7.81 -6.42
N GLN A 135 -15.01 8.90 -6.57
CA GLN A 135 -14.79 9.91 -7.61
C GLN A 135 -13.44 10.62 -7.47
N SER A 136 -12.98 10.90 -6.26
CA SER A 136 -11.64 11.47 -6.07
C SER A 136 -10.55 10.49 -6.53
N HIS A 137 -10.71 9.19 -6.26
CA HIS A 137 -9.78 8.16 -6.74
C HIS A 137 -9.80 8.03 -8.27
N ARG A 138 -10.96 8.16 -8.91
CA ARG A 138 -11.07 8.25 -10.37
C ARG A 138 -10.29 9.44 -10.93
N ARG A 139 -10.53 10.64 -10.41
CA ARG A 139 -9.83 11.85 -10.89
C ARG A 139 -8.32 11.72 -10.78
N VAL A 140 -7.83 11.08 -9.71
CA VAL A 140 -6.40 10.81 -9.51
C VAL A 140 -5.86 9.84 -10.58
N LEU A 141 -6.62 8.78 -10.90
CA LEU A 141 -6.26 7.83 -11.96
C LEU A 141 -6.34 8.42 -13.38
N GLU A 142 -7.21 9.40 -13.60
CA GLU A 142 -7.40 10.05 -14.90
C GLU A 142 -6.41 11.20 -15.16
N ASN A 143 -6.02 11.95 -14.13
CA ASN A 143 -5.18 13.14 -14.27
C ASN A 143 -3.68 12.91 -14.03
N GLU A 144 -3.33 11.86 -13.30
CA GLU A 144 -1.94 11.54 -12.99
C GLU A 144 -1.63 10.16 -13.57
N SER A 145 -0.46 9.95 -14.16
CA SER A 145 0.04 8.62 -14.57
C SER A 145 0.36 7.73 -13.35
N LEU A 146 -0.52 7.74 -12.35
CA LEU A 146 -0.42 6.98 -11.13
C LEU A 146 -0.86 5.53 -11.37
N THR A 147 -0.16 4.63 -10.71
CA THR A 147 -0.33 3.20 -10.85
C THR A 147 -1.68 2.76 -10.31
N TYR A 148 -2.29 1.80 -10.98
CA TYR A 148 -3.55 1.14 -10.63
C TYR A 148 -3.61 0.52 -9.21
N GLU A 149 -2.51 0.60 -8.46
CA GLU A 149 -2.36 0.22 -7.06
C GLU A 149 -3.27 1.01 -6.10
N MET A 150 -3.82 2.16 -6.53
CA MET A 150 -4.78 2.95 -5.74
C MET A 150 -6.17 2.31 -5.62
N VAL A 151 -6.60 1.51 -6.60
CA VAL A 151 -7.93 0.87 -6.59
C VAL A 151 -8.03 -0.15 -5.45
N PRO A 152 -7.05 -1.05 -5.23
CA PRO A 152 -7.03 -1.93 -4.05
C PRO A 152 -7.08 -1.21 -2.70
N VAL A 153 -6.40 -0.07 -2.56
CA VAL A 153 -6.41 0.72 -1.32
C VAL A 153 -7.81 1.26 -1.05
N MET A 154 -8.42 1.90 -2.05
CA MET A 154 -9.80 2.40 -1.98
C MET A 154 -10.78 1.27 -1.62
N LEU A 155 -10.66 0.11 -2.26
CA LEU A 155 -11.52 -1.05 -1.98
C LEU A 155 -11.34 -1.57 -0.56
N LYS A 156 -10.11 -1.60 -0.04
CA LYS A 156 -9.82 -2.01 1.35
C LYS A 156 -10.50 -1.07 2.35
N ASP A 157 -10.52 0.23 2.07
CA ASP A 157 -11.21 1.22 2.92
C ASP A 157 -12.73 1.03 2.88
N LEU A 158 -13.31 0.90 1.69
CA LEU A 158 -14.75 0.66 1.52
C LEU A 158 -15.18 -0.66 2.17
N VAL A 159 -14.41 -1.74 1.99
CA VAL A 159 -14.66 -3.03 2.65
C VAL A 159 -14.61 -2.91 4.18
N SER A 160 -13.76 -2.03 4.71
CA SER A 160 -13.69 -1.82 6.16
C SER A 160 -14.95 -1.19 6.77
N VAL A 161 -15.83 -0.61 5.94
CA VAL A 161 -17.06 0.06 6.35
C VAL A 161 -18.30 -0.72 5.93
N TYR A 162 -18.38 -1.16 4.67
CA TYR A 162 -19.53 -1.85 4.08
C TYR A 162 -19.42 -3.37 4.15
N GLY A 163 -18.24 -3.90 4.44
CA GLY A 163 -17.96 -5.33 4.48
C GLY A 163 -17.71 -5.94 3.10
N TYR A 164 -17.03 -7.09 3.10
CA TYR A 164 -16.62 -7.79 1.87
C TYR A 164 -17.80 -8.21 0.99
N VAL A 165 -18.88 -8.71 1.58
CA VAL A 165 -20.03 -9.25 0.81
C VAL A 165 -20.70 -8.14 -0.01
N GLN A 166 -20.94 -6.99 0.62
CA GLN A 166 -21.60 -5.87 -0.06
C GLN A 166 -20.71 -5.32 -1.18
N ILE A 167 -19.44 -5.04 -0.89
CA ILE A 167 -18.52 -4.48 -1.91
C ILE A 167 -18.32 -5.48 -3.06
N ALA A 168 -18.16 -6.77 -2.77
CA ALA A 168 -18.00 -7.79 -3.81
C ALA A 168 -19.21 -7.84 -4.76
N SER A 169 -20.42 -7.75 -4.21
CA SER A 169 -21.64 -7.67 -5.01
C SER A 169 -21.66 -6.44 -5.93
N ARG A 170 -21.18 -5.28 -5.46
CA ARG A 170 -21.15 -4.04 -6.27
C ARG A 170 -20.17 -4.10 -7.44
N VAL A 171 -19.12 -4.90 -7.34
CA VAL A 171 -18.11 -5.08 -8.41
C VAL A 171 -18.28 -6.39 -9.19
N CYS A 172 -19.41 -7.08 -9.01
CA CYS A 172 -19.71 -8.35 -9.67
C CYS A 172 -18.66 -9.44 -9.43
N MET A 173 -18.11 -9.51 -8.22
CA MET A 173 -17.12 -10.53 -7.80
C MET A 173 -17.67 -11.39 -6.66
N GLN A 174 -17.10 -12.58 -6.49
CA GLN A 174 -17.27 -13.33 -5.24
C GLN A 174 -16.42 -12.69 -4.12
N PRO A 175 -16.82 -12.78 -2.83
CA PRO A 175 -16.03 -12.19 -1.73
C PRO A 175 -14.57 -12.65 -1.69
N ARG A 176 -14.32 -13.93 -2.01
CA ARG A 176 -12.97 -14.50 -2.10
C ARG A 176 -12.17 -13.94 -3.27
N GLU A 177 -12.83 -13.70 -4.40
CA GLU A 177 -12.23 -13.10 -5.60
C GLU A 177 -11.87 -11.64 -5.34
N LEU A 178 -12.77 -10.88 -4.72
CA LEU A 178 -12.49 -9.51 -4.27
C LEU A 178 -11.31 -9.47 -3.29
N PHE A 179 -11.25 -10.39 -2.33
CA PHE A 179 -10.11 -10.49 -1.41
C PHE A 179 -8.80 -10.72 -2.17
N GLN A 180 -8.78 -11.66 -3.12
CA GLN A 180 -7.61 -11.95 -3.94
C GLN A 180 -7.20 -10.72 -4.77
N TYR A 181 -8.17 -10.04 -5.39
CA TYR A 181 -7.94 -8.83 -6.16
C TYR A 181 -7.34 -7.70 -5.33
N ILE A 182 -7.82 -7.47 -4.10
CA ILE A 182 -7.26 -6.46 -3.18
C ILE A 182 -5.81 -6.80 -2.80
N MET A 183 -5.49 -8.08 -2.66
CA MET A 183 -4.16 -8.53 -2.23
C MET A 183 -3.15 -8.58 -3.38
N ASP A 184 -3.61 -8.85 -4.60
CA ASP A 184 -2.82 -8.96 -5.81
C ASP A 184 -3.67 -8.51 -7.01
N PRO A 185 -3.68 -7.20 -7.34
CA PRO A 185 -4.55 -6.66 -8.37
C PRO A 185 -4.17 -7.19 -9.76
N THR A 186 -5.01 -8.06 -10.31
CA THR A 186 -4.93 -8.52 -11.70
C THR A 186 -5.39 -7.43 -12.69
N PHE A 187 -5.27 -7.67 -14.00
CA PHE A 187 -5.74 -6.75 -15.05
C PHE A 187 -7.22 -6.30 -14.85
N HIS A 188 -7.54 -5.07 -15.28
CA HIS A 188 -8.85 -4.37 -15.27
C HIS A 188 -9.27 -3.50 -14.05
N PRO A 189 -8.38 -2.68 -13.47
CA PRO A 189 -8.70 -1.76 -12.36
C PRO A 189 -9.74 -0.68 -12.71
N LEU A 190 -9.74 -0.17 -13.95
CA LEU A 190 -10.75 0.80 -14.40
C LEU A 190 -12.15 0.20 -14.41
N ARG A 191 -12.28 -1.08 -14.81
CA ARG A 191 -13.57 -1.78 -14.80
C ARG A 191 -14.13 -1.89 -13.38
N VAL A 192 -13.28 -2.26 -12.41
CA VAL A 192 -13.70 -2.36 -11.00
C VAL A 192 -14.12 -1.00 -10.46
N LEU A 193 -13.40 0.06 -10.84
CA LEU A 193 -13.73 1.43 -10.49
C LEU A 193 -15.06 1.90 -11.12
N ASP A 194 -15.29 1.58 -12.39
CA ASP A 194 -16.54 1.89 -13.09
C ASP A 194 -17.73 1.21 -12.42
N GLN A 195 -17.60 -0.08 -12.11
CA GLN A 195 -18.67 -0.85 -11.47
C GLN A 195 -19.02 -0.31 -10.08
N ILE A 196 -18.01 -0.05 -9.25
CA ILE A 196 -18.26 0.42 -7.89
C ILE A 196 -18.87 1.83 -7.89
N GLU A 197 -18.40 2.73 -8.75
CA GLU A 197 -18.97 4.06 -8.86
C GLU A 197 -20.41 4.04 -9.38
N GLN A 198 -20.69 3.30 -10.45
CA GLN A 198 -22.05 3.17 -10.98
C GLN A 198 -23.01 2.64 -9.91
N SER A 199 -22.58 1.63 -9.14
CA SER A 199 -23.39 1.07 -8.06
C SER A 199 -23.68 2.08 -6.95
N PHE A 200 -22.67 2.85 -6.50
CA PHE A 200 -22.86 3.86 -5.46
C PHE A 200 -23.69 5.06 -5.94
N SER A 201 -23.49 5.51 -7.19
CA SER A 201 -24.28 6.59 -7.81
C SER A 201 -25.76 6.21 -7.89
N PHE A 202 -26.06 4.99 -8.36
CA PHE A 202 -27.44 4.51 -8.48
C PHE A 202 -28.17 4.48 -7.13
N GLU A 203 -27.54 3.95 -6.09
CA GLU A 203 -28.12 3.93 -4.73
C GLU A 203 -28.35 5.35 -4.20
N PHE A 204 -27.42 6.27 -4.47
CA PHE A 204 -27.54 7.66 -4.03
C PHE A 204 -28.71 8.38 -4.70
N GLU A 205 -28.89 8.18 -6.00
CA GLU A 205 -30.02 8.72 -6.76
C GLU A 205 -31.36 8.17 -6.27
N GLN A 206 -31.45 6.88 -5.96
CA GLN A 206 -32.66 6.28 -5.41
C GLN A 206 -33.06 6.89 -4.07
N LEU A 207 -32.11 7.07 -3.15
CA LEU A 207 -32.39 7.68 -1.86
C LEU A 207 -32.79 9.16 -2.00
N ALA A 208 -32.16 9.89 -2.92
CA ALA A 208 -32.52 11.28 -3.19
C ALA A 208 -33.97 11.41 -3.72
N GLN A 209 -34.45 10.45 -4.51
CA GLN A 209 -35.84 10.44 -4.98
C GLN A 209 -36.84 10.19 -3.86
N VAL A 210 -36.53 9.31 -2.91
CA VAL A 210 -37.42 9.00 -1.77
C VAL A 210 -37.55 10.18 -0.80
N VAL A 211 -36.48 10.94 -0.57
CA VAL A 211 -36.48 12.10 0.34
C VAL A 211 -37.24 13.30 -0.24
N ASN A 212 -37.38 13.38 -1.56
CA ASN A 212 -38.07 14.47 -2.26
C ASN A 212 -39.55 14.17 -2.56
N GLN A 213 -40.09 13.04 -2.07
CA GLN A 213 -41.51 12.67 -2.10
C GLN A 213 -42.16 12.88 -0.74
#